data_AF-A0A0C9YA51-F1
#
_entry.id   AF-A0A0C9YA51-F1
#
_cell.length_a   1.000
_cell.length_b   1.000
_cell.length_c   1.000
_cell.angle_alpha   90.00
_cell.angle_beta   90.00
_cell.angle_gamma   90.00
#
_symmetry.space_group_name_H-M   'P 1'
#
loop_
_entity.id
_entity.type
_entity.pdbx_description
1 polymer ?
#
loop_
_entity_poly.entity_id
_entity_poly.type
_entity_poly.pdbx_seq_one_letter_code
_entity_poly.pdbx_strand_id
1 'polypeptide(L)'
;MAIPQYRLRPAVFTPSPSTRQITSDLQLHLPPPLLAEGRLPRYSDPQPPPAYPQQPTAPRTRTTVLPPSTMAYNQDKTKTLPLFHGDYSNNEDPAECLTDTEKVTCFECQLYPGGLAEEWFVDLDAAEKASLADIKNAFRERIKDQMLKVEEIGKWTEDGQTGDYGQNLWAERVVKLALSMGDANGFLIDDVLHQIPDLLKDHLTCEYDTWEELLEAIQSVPANKLRRGQEELMKERTRDAAVASLQQQFLRMSTHSPATSVRAPSRIPPTMPSIPSNSPGMSSVTSVATVRQTASSHWP
;
A
#
# COMPACT_ATOMS: atom_id res chain seq x y z
N MET A 1 -7.72 22.00 -38.51
CA MET A 1 -7.13 22.48 -37.24
C MET A 1 -5.91 21.62 -36.95
N ALA A 2 -4.74 22.21 -36.72
CA ALA A 2 -3.49 21.48 -36.51
C ALA A 2 -3.21 21.34 -35.01
N ILE A 3 -3.00 20.11 -34.55
CA ILE A 3 -2.63 19.81 -33.16
C ILE A 3 -1.13 20.11 -32.99
N PRO A 4 -0.72 20.97 -32.04
CA PRO A 4 0.69 21.27 -31.81
C PRO A 4 1.39 20.04 -31.20
N GLN A 5 2.46 19.58 -31.84
CA GLN A 5 3.39 18.61 -31.24
C GLN A 5 4.39 19.36 -30.38
N TYR A 6 4.35 19.11 -29.07
CA TYR A 6 5.37 19.57 -28.14
C TYR A 6 6.47 18.52 -28.03
N ARG A 7 7.70 18.89 -28.41
CA ARG A 7 8.91 18.10 -28.09
C ARG A 7 9.46 18.60 -26.76
N LEU A 8 9.28 17.81 -25.71
CA LEU A 8 9.95 18.01 -24.43
C LEU A 8 11.46 17.74 -24.60
N ARG A 9 12.29 18.69 -24.17
CA ARG A 9 13.75 18.51 -24.14
C ARG A 9 14.16 17.79 -22.84
N PRO A 10 15.20 16.95 -22.86
CA PRO A 10 15.73 16.33 -21.66
C PRO A 10 16.25 17.37 -20.68
N ALA A 11 15.85 17.26 -19.40
CA ALA A 11 16.39 18.07 -18.32
C ALA A 11 17.82 17.61 -18.02
N VAL A 12 18.79 18.52 -18.15
CA VAL A 12 20.18 18.29 -17.72
C VAL A 12 20.29 18.72 -16.26
N PHE A 13 20.36 17.74 -15.36
CA PHE A 13 20.62 17.97 -13.94
C PHE A 13 22.11 18.20 -13.73
N THR A 14 22.48 19.41 -13.32
CA THR A 14 23.81 19.68 -12.74
C THR A 14 23.77 19.40 -11.24
N PRO A 15 24.58 18.47 -10.71
CA PRO A 15 24.62 18.20 -9.28
C PRO A 15 25.26 19.37 -8.53
N SER A 16 24.60 19.82 -7.46
CA SER A 16 25.15 20.81 -6.51
C SER A 16 26.12 20.12 -5.55
N PRO A 17 27.35 20.63 -5.35
CA PRO A 17 28.27 20.09 -4.36
C PRO A 17 27.88 20.63 -2.97
N SER A 18 27.01 19.92 -2.26
CA SER A 18 26.72 20.21 -0.86
C SER A 18 27.51 19.24 0.02
N THR A 19 28.76 19.61 0.30
CA THR A 19 29.59 18.98 1.33
C THR A 19 29.06 19.41 2.69
N ARG A 20 28.40 18.51 3.42
CA ARG A 20 28.26 18.61 4.88
C ARG A 20 28.96 17.42 5.52
N GLN A 21 30.18 17.66 6.00
CA GLN A 21 30.79 16.86 7.04
C GLN A 21 30.03 17.13 8.35
N ILE A 22 29.49 16.07 8.95
CA ILE A 22 29.05 16.10 10.35
C ILE A 22 30.00 15.18 11.11
N THR A 23 31.04 15.79 11.69
CA THR A 23 31.87 15.19 12.73
C THR A 23 31.22 15.47 14.07
N SER A 24 30.70 14.42 14.71
CA SER A 24 30.32 14.45 16.12
C SER A 24 31.50 13.94 16.94
N ASP A 25 32.26 14.86 17.54
CA ASP A 25 33.28 14.53 18.53
C ASP A 25 32.91 15.25 19.85
N LEU A 26 32.70 14.45 20.89
CA LEU A 26 32.46 14.89 22.26
C LEU A 26 33.83 15.14 22.91
N GLN A 27 34.26 16.39 23.04
CA GLN A 27 35.31 16.71 24.02
C GLN A 27 35.11 18.02 24.77
N LEU A 28 35.47 17.89 26.04
CA LEU A 28 35.45 18.84 27.14
C LEU A 28 36.36 20.06 26.88
N HIS A 29 35.78 21.22 27.16
CA HIS A 29 36.35 22.46 27.70
C HIS A 29 37.88 22.65 27.74
N LEU A 30 38.38 23.65 26.98
CA LEU A 30 39.59 24.46 27.25
C LEU A 30 39.52 25.82 26.47
N PRO A 31 40.25 26.88 26.89
CA PRO A 31 40.03 28.29 26.53
C PRO A 31 40.75 28.73 25.23
N PRO A 32 40.50 29.96 24.71
CA PRO A 32 40.73 30.28 23.30
C PRO A 32 42.13 30.85 23.03
N PRO A 33 42.67 30.64 21.83
CA PRO A 33 43.69 31.51 21.25
C PRO A 33 43.16 32.34 20.07
N LEU A 34 43.84 33.47 19.91
CA LEU A 34 43.58 34.62 19.05
C LEU A 34 43.66 34.35 17.54
N LEU A 35 42.82 35.10 16.82
CA LEU A 35 42.98 35.74 15.50
C LEU A 35 43.94 35.08 14.47
N ALA A 36 43.35 34.62 13.37
CA ALA A 36 43.97 34.67 12.05
C ALA A 36 42.90 34.95 10.99
N GLU A 37 42.91 36.16 10.44
CA GLU A 37 42.16 36.55 9.24
C GLU A 37 42.61 35.73 8.03
N GLY A 38 41.71 34.92 7.49
CA GLY A 38 41.91 34.12 6.28
C GLY A 38 40.93 34.55 5.18
N ARG A 39 41.47 35.13 4.11
CA ARG A 39 40.81 35.66 2.91
C ARG A 39 39.66 34.80 2.37
N LEU A 40 38.54 35.46 2.07
CA LEU A 40 37.47 34.95 1.21
C LEU A 40 37.93 34.88 -0.28
N PRO A 41 37.60 33.80 -1.01
CA PRO A 41 37.81 33.75 -2.45
C PRO A 41 36.75 34.60 -3.18
N ARG A 42 37.22 35.41 -4.14
CA ARG A 42 36.38 36.16 -5.09
C ARG A 42 35.55 35.20 -5.92
N TYR A 43 34.23 35.37 -5.90
CA TYR A 43 33.32 34.83 -6.91
C TYR A 43 33.48 35.62 -8.21
N SER A 44 33.76 34.91 -9.30
CA SER A 44 33.76 35.45 -10.66
C SER A 44 32.33 35.48 -11.22
N ASP A 45 31.99 36.57 -11.88
CA ASP A 45 30.71 36.81 -12.58
C ASP A 45 30.42 35.74 -13.65
N PRO A 46 29.17 35.26 -13.79
CA PRO A 46 28.79 34.33 -14.84
C PRO A 46 28.64 35.03 -16.21
N GLN A 47 29.30 34.45 -17.21
CA GLN A 47 29.27 34.85 -18.62
C GLN A 47 27.91 34.54 -19.27
N PRO A 48 27.36 35.42 -20.13
CA PRO A 48 26.09 35.17 -20.82
C PRO A 48 26.22 34.09 -21.92
N PRO A 49 25.15 33.31 -22.17
CA PRO A 49 25.18 32.23 -23.16
C PRO A 49 25.15 32.73 -24.61
N PRO A 50 25.72 31.98 -25.57
CA PRO A 50 25.77 32.35 -26.98
C PRO A 50 24.42 32.13 -27.69
N ALA A 51 24.12 33.03 -28.63
CA ALA A 51 22.93 32.99 -29.47
C ALA A 51 22.97 31.83 -30.49
N TYR A 52 21.89 31.05 -30.56
CA TYR A 52 21.72 29.98 -31.55
C TYR A 52 21.18 30.51 -32.89
N PRO A 53 21.62 29.96 -34.04
CA PRO A 53 21.14 30.34 -35.37
C PRO A 53 19.75 29.76 -35.67
N GLN A 54 18.91 30.55 -36.35
CA GLN A 54 17.58 30.16 -36.83
C GLN A 54 17.67 29.23 -38.04
N GLN A 55 16.85 28.18 -38.05
CA GLN A 55 16.77 27.20 -39.13
C GLN A 55 15.51 27.43 -39.98
N PRO A 56 15.55 27.27 -41.33
CA PRO A 56 14.47 27.66 -42.24
C PRO A 56 13.32 26.65 -42.32
N THR A 57 12.09 27.18 -42.40
CA THR A 57 10.83 26.46 -42.62
C THR A 57 10.68 26.04 -44.08
N ALA A 58 10.40 24.75 -44.34
CA ALA A 58 10.07 24.22 -45.66
C ALA A 58 8.54 23.99 -45.84
N PRO A 59 8.00 24.05 -47.08
CA PRO A 59 6.56 24.04 -47.35
C PRO A 59 5.95 22.62 -47.38
N ARG A 60 4.70 22.52 -46.91
CA ARG A 60 3.91 21.28 -46.78
C ARG A 60 3.03 21.06 -48.01
N THR A 61 3.26 19.95 -48.71
CA THR A 61 2.48 19.49 -49.87
C THR A 61 1.13 18.88 -49.43
N ARG A 62 0.07 19.20 -50.17
CA ARG A 62 -1.31 18.65 -50.02
C ARG A 62 -1.37 17.21 -50.56
N THR A 63 -2.05 16.32 -49.83
CA THR A 63 -2.43 14.99 -50.31
C THR A 63 -3.94 14.78 -50.24
N THR A 64 -4.48 14.58 -51.45
CA THR A 64 -5.68 13.90 -51.95
C THR A 64 -6.71 13.30 -50.99
N VAL A 65 -7.97 13.71 -51.23
CA VAL A 65 -9.24 13.19 -50.69
C VAL A 65 -9.71 11.98 -51.52
N LEU A 66 -10.19 10.92 -50.85
CA LEU A 66 -10.91 9.79 -51.47
C LEU A 66 -12.40 9.80 -51.04
N PRO A 67 -13.32 9.29 -51.88
CA PRO A 67 -14.76 9.38 -51.68
C PRO A 67 -15.34 8.32 -50.71
N PRO A 68 -16.54 8.57 -50.14
CA PRO A 68 -17.17 7.68 -49.18
C PRO A 68 -17.85 6.48 -49.85
N SER A 69 -17.62 5.30 -49.30
CA SER A 69 -18.27 4.05 -49.69
C SER A 69 -19.62 3.92 -48.97
N THR A 70 -20.71 4.01 -49.71
CA THR A 70 -22.07 3.78 -49.22
C THR A 70 -22.34 2.27 -49.14
N MET A 71 -22.30 1.71 -47.93
CA MET A 71 -22.82 0.37 -47.65
C MET A 71 -24.28 0.50 -47.20
N ALA A 72 -25.20 -0.09 -47.98
CA ALA A 72 -26.60 -0.25 -47.62
C ALA A 72 -26.73 -1.27 -46.47
N TYR A 73 -27.17 -0.82 -45.31
CA TYR A 73 -27.43 -1.69 -44.15
C TYR A 73 -28.92 -2.02 -44.09
N ASN A 74 -29.20 -3.32 -43.98
CA ASN A 74 -30.54 -3.88 -43.82
C ASN A 74 -31.15 -3.43 -42.48
N GLN A 75 -32.33 -2.82 -42.54
CA GLN A 75 -33.16 -2.48 -41.37
C GLN A 75 -33.88 -3.75 -40.88
N ASP A 76 -33.19 -4.55 -40.06
CA ASP A 76 -33.86 -5.38 -39.08
C ASP A 76 -34.09 -4.57 -37.81
N LYS A 77 -35.29 -4.66 -37.24
CA LYS A 77 -35.69 -3.99 -35.99
C LYS A 77 -34.97 -4.60 -34.79
N THR A 78 -33.67 -4.40 -34.71
CA THR A 78 -32.89 -4.58 -33.49
C THR A 78 -32.87 -3.25 -32.76
N LYS A 79 -33.10 -3.29 -31.43
CA LYS A 79 -33.02 -2.14 -30.53
C LYS A 79 -31.72 -1.40 -30.82
N THR A 80 -31.83 -0.24 -31.43
CA THR A 80 -30.69 0.59 -31.82
C THR A 80 -30.06 1.07 -30.53
N LEU A 81 -28.94 0.44 -30.13
CA LEU A 81 -28.15 0.93 -29.03
C LEU A 81 -27.77 2.38 -29.36
N PRO A 82 -27.99 3.34 -28.44
CA PRO A 82 -27.65 4.73 -28.68
C PRO A 82 -26.16 4.81 -29.04
N LEU A 83 -25.89 5.50 -30.15
CA LEU A 83 -24.55 5.68 -30.68
C LEU A 83 -23.80 6.63 -29.73
N PHE A 84 -22.78 6.13 -29.03
CA PHE A 84 -21.95 6.96 -28.16
C PHE A 84 -21.18 7.98 -28.99
N HIS A 85 -21.50 9.27 -28.81
CA HIS A 85 -21.00 10.33 -29.69
C HIS A 85 -19.59 10.81 -29.29
N GLY A 86 -19.11 10.45 -28.09
CA GLY A 86 -17.75 10.77 -27.62
C GLY A 86 -17.46 12.26 -27.46
N ASP A 87 -18.48 13.11 -27.61
CA ASP A 87 -18.38 14.56 -27.48
C ASP A 87 -18.81 15.06 -26.10
N TYR A 88 -19.27 14.17 -25.23
CA TYR A 88 -19.72 14.43 -23.85
C TYR A 88 -20.80 15.53 -23.74
N SER A 89 -21.46 15.90 -24.85
CA SER A 89 -22.30 17.10 -24.93
C SER A 89 -23.62 16.99 -24.16
N ASN A 90 -24.04 15.76 -23.82
CA ASN A 90 -25.39 15.46 -23.33
C ASN A 90 -25.44 14.78 -21.96
N ASN A 91 -24.37 14.89 -21.14
CA ASN A 91 -24.20 14.05 -19.94
C ASN A 91 -24.26 12.55 -20.27
N GLU A 92 -23.86 12.16 -21.48
CA GLU A 92 -23.62 10.76 -21.82
C GLU A 92 -22.46 10.28 -20.96
N ASP A 93 -22.76 9.61 -19.86
CA ASP A 93 -21.76 8.90 -19.09
C ASP A 93 -21.33 7.67 -19.92
N PRO A 94 -20.11 7.66 -20.49
CA PRO A 94 -19.62 6.53 -21.28
C PRO A 94 -19.60 5.24 -20.47
N ALA A 95 -19.63 5.34 -19.14
CA ALA A 95 -19.59 4.21 -18.23
C ALA A 95 -20.92 3.44 -18.16
N GLU A 96 -22.04 4.01 -18.61
CA GLU A 96 -23.36 3.35 -18.50
C GLU A 96 -23.69 2.43 -19.68
N CYS A 97 -23.06 2.58 -20.85
CA CYS A 97 -23.40 1.79 -22.04
C CYS A 97 -22.56 0.52 -22.24
N LEU A 98 -21.47 0.35 -21.49
CA LEU A 98 -20.57 -0.79 -21.66
C LEU A 98 -20.97 -1.95 -20.76
N THR A 99 -20.99 -3.15 -21.34
CA THR A 99 -21.03 -4.41 -20.59
C THR A 99 -19.77 -4.55 -19.73
N ASP A 100 -19.82 -5.34 -18.66
CA ASP A 100 -18.65 -5.53 -17.79
C ASP A 100 -17.43 -6.05 -18.57
N THR A 101 -17.64 -6.94 -19.54
CA THR A 101 -16.56 -7.42 -20.41
C THR A 101 -15.92 -6.30 -21.22
N GLU A 102 -16.72 -5.41 -21.81
CA GLU A 102 -16.20 -4.25 -22.55
C GLU A 102 -15.47 -3.26 -21.63
N LYS A 103 -15.95 -3.09 -20.39
CA LYS A 103 -15.26 -2.28 -19.37
C LYS A 103 -13.90 -2.87 -19.01
N VAL A 104 -13.80 -4.18 -18.84
CA VAL A 104 -12.52 -4.86 -18.57
C VAL A 104 -11.57 -4.71 -19.76
N THR A 105 -12.02 -4.93 -20.99
CA THR A 105 -11.17 -4.72 -22.18
C THR A 105 -10.72 -3.27 -22.32
N CYS A 106 -11.61 -2.31 -22.04
CA CYS A 106 -11.26 -0.90 -22.05
C CYS A 106 -10.21 -0.57 -20.98
N PHE A 107 -10.38 -1.12 -19.77
CA PHE A 107 -9.41 -0.99 -18.68
C PHE A 107 -8.04 -1.53 -19.09
N GLU A 108 -7.97 -2.75 -19.63
CA GLU A 108 -6.73 -3.36 -20.13
C GLU A 108 -6.03 -2.48 -21.19
N CYS A 109 -6.79 -1.90 -22.13
CA CYS A 109 -6.22 -1.01 -23.16
C CYS A 109 -5.68 0.32 -22.63
N GLN A 110 -6.11 0.75 -21.44
CA GLN A 110 -5.66 1.99 -20.81
C GLN A 110 -4.41 1.80 -19.94
N LEU A 111 -4.03 0.55 -19.64
CA LEU A 111 -2.84 0.26 -18.85
C LEU A 111 -1.58 0.69 -19.62
N TYR A 112 -0.62 1.27 -18.88
CA TYR A 112 0.65 1.67 -19.45
C TYR A 112 1.47 0.42 -19.83
N PRO A 113 1.88 0.26 -21.10
CA PRO A 113 2.66 -0.91 -21.52
C PRO A 113 4.00 -1.02 -20.78
N GLY A 114 4.28 -2.18 -20.21
CA GLY A 114 5.41 -2.45 -19.32
C GLY A 114 5.31 -1.78 -17.94
N GLY A 115 4.11 -1.31 -17.56
CA GLY A 115 3.86 -0.70 -16.27
C GLY A 115 3.49 -1.71 -15.19
N LEU A 116 3.66 -1.31 -13.93
CA LEU A 116 3.31 -2.14 -12.76
C LEU A 116 1.85 -2.61 -12.77
N ALA A 117 0.93 -1.78 -13.28
CA ALA A 117 -0.49 -2.13 -13.36
C ALA A 117 -0.77 -3.18 -14.46
N GLU A 118 -0.06 -3.13 -15.59
CA GLU A 118 -0.19 -4.16 -16.64
C GLU A 118 0.37 -5.50 -16.16
N GLU A 119 1.57 -5.50 -15.56
CA GLU A 119 2.18 -6.71 -15.00
C GLU A 119 1.25 -7.37 -13.96
N TRP A 120 0.73 -6.57 -13.02
CA TRP A 120 -0.23 -7.04 -12.03
C TRP A 120 -1.53 -7.56 -12.66
N PHE A 121 -2.07 -6.84 -13.64
CA PHE A 121 -3.31 -7.24 -14.32
C PHE A 121 -3.10 -8.57 -15.05
N VAL A 122 -1.95 -8.80 -15.68
CA VAL A 122 -1.64 -10.08 -16.35
C VAL A 122 -1.68 -11.25 -15.36
N ASP A 123 -1.17 -11.05 -14.14
CA ASP A 123 -1.09 -12.07 -13.08
C ASP A 123 -2.44 -12.43 -12.43
N LEU A 124 -3.47 -11.58 -12.58
CA LEU A 124 -4.82 -11.88 -12.07
C LEU A 124 -5.43 -13.10 -12.77
N ASP A 125 -6.16 -13.90 -11.99
CA ASP A 125 -6.86 -15.05 -12.54
C ASP A 125 -8.12 -14.64 -13.35
N ALA A 126 -8.74 -15.61 -14.03
CA ALA A 126 -9.91 -15.33 -14.86
C ALA A 126 -11.15 -14.91 -14.06
N ALA A 127 -11.26 -15.32 -12.79
CA ALA A 127 -12.36 -14.93 -11.92
C ALA A 127 -12.17 -13.49 -11.42
N GLU A 128 -10.95 -13.10 -11.09
CA GLU A 128 -10.59 -11.73 -10.70
C GLU A 128 -10.73 -10.73 -11.85
N LYS A 129 -10.63 -11.21 -13.11
CA LYS A 129 -10.87 -10.42 -14.34
C LYS A 129 -12.32 -10.44 -14.82
N ALA A 130 -13.23 -11.13 -14.13
CA ALA A 130 -14.59 -11.36 -14.64
C ALA A 130 -15.40 -10.06 -14.76
N SER A 131 -15.16 -9.09 -13.88
CA SER A 131 -15.81 -7.79 -13.90
C SER A 131 -14.88 -6.68 -13.41
N LEU A 132 -15.22 -5.43 -13.70
CA LEU A 132 -14.50 -4.27 -13.15
C LEU A 132 -14.58 -4.23 -11.62
N ALA A 133 -15.65 -4.74 -11.03
CA ALA A 133 -15.80 -4.83 -9.58
C ALA A 133 -14.80 -5.83 -8.97
N ASP A 134 -14.59 -6.97 -9.63
CA ASP A 134 -13.64 -8.00 -9.21
C ASP A 134 -12.19 -7.49 -9.31
N ILE A 135 -11.86 -6.79 -10.40
CA ILE A 135 -10.54 -6.13 -10.57
C ILE A 135 -10.31 -5.11 -9.46
N LYS A 136 -11.30 -4.26 -9.16
CA LYS A 136 -11.22 -3.30 -8.05
C LYS A 136 -11.05 -4.02 -6.70
N ASN A 137 -11.67 -5.17 -6.52
CA ASN A 137 -11.55 -5.94 -5.29
C ASN A 137 -10.17 -6.59 -5.14
N ALA A 138 -9.67 -7.25 -6.18
CA ALA A 138 -8.31 -7.79 -6.23
C ALA A 138 -7.28 -6.70 -5.98
N PHE A 139 -7.54 -5.48 -6.47
CA PHE A 139 -6.69 -4.34 -6.21
C PHE A 139 -6.69 -3.89 -4.75
N ARG A 140 -7.86 -3.82 -4.10
CA ARG A 140 -7.93 -3.53 -2.66
C ARG A 140 -7.12 -4.55 -1.85
N GLU A 141 -7.18 -5.83 -2.21
CA GLU A 141 -6.34 -6.86 -1.59
C GLU A 141 -4.85 -6.61 -1.85
N ARG A 142 -4.48 -6.18 -3.06
CA ARG A 142 -3.10 -5.84 -3.39
C ARG A 142 -2.57 -4.65 -2.58
N ILE A 143 -3.39 -3.63 -2.33
CA ILE A 143 -3.05 -2.52 -1.42
C ILE A 143 -2.86 -3.05 0.01
N LYS A 144 -3.71 -3.98 0.46
CA LYS A 144 -3.55 -4.66 1.76
C LYS A 144 -2.24 -5.42 1.88
N ASP A 145 -1.75 -6.00 0.81
CA ASP A 145 -0.42 -6.62 0.80
C ASP A 145 0.72 -5.60 0.92
N GLN A 146 0.47 -4.33 0.60
CA GLN A 146 1.42 -3.23 0.80
C GLN A 146 1.31 -2.63 2.21
N MET A 147 0.71 -3.31 3.19
CA MET A 147 0.52 -2.77 4.54
C MET A 147 1.84 -2.30 5.18
N LEU A 148 1.85 -1.06 5.66
CA LEU A 148 2.98 -0.47 6.37
C LEU A 148 3.18 -1.20 7.70
N LYS A 149 4.35 -1.80 7.86
CA LYS A 149 4.70 -2.44 9.13
C LYS A 149 5.01 -1.37 10.17
N VAL A 150 4.52 -1.57 11.39
CA VAL A 150 4.77 -0.67 12.52
C VAL A 150 6.26 -0.50 12.78
N GLU A 151 7.06 -1.54 12.52
CA GLU A 151 8.52 -1.53 12.69
C GLU A 151 9.25 -0.68 11.63
N GLU A 152 8.61 -0.36 10.51
CA GLU A 152 9.16 0.46 9.42
C GLU A 152 8.84 1.96 9.61
N ILE A 153 7.83 2.29 10.43
CA ILE A 153 7.45 3.67 10.74
C ILE A 153 8.59 4.39 11.46
N GLY A 154 8.96 5.58 10.97
CA GLY A 154 10.02 6.41 11.56
C GLY A 154 11.44 5.87 11.38
N LYS A 155 11.60 4.72 10.71
CA LYS A 155 12.89 4.13 10.39
C LYS A 155 13.40 4.69 9.07
N TRP A 156 14.60 5.27 9.08
CA TRP A 156 15.29 5.66 7.87
C TRP A 156 15.70 4.41 7.07
N THR A 157 15.33 4.37 5.80
CA THR A 157 15.64 3.28 4.88
C THR A 157 16.35 3.85 3.66
N GLU A 158 17.44 3.22 3.26
CA GLU A 158 18.22 3.63 2.09
C GLU A 158 17.94 2.64 0.95
N ASP A 159 17.32 3.12 -0.13
CA ASP A 159 17.09 2.34 -1.35
C ASP A 159 17.93 2.93 -2.50
N GLY A 160 19.21 2.57 -2.52
CA GLY A 160 20.17 3.09 -3.49
C GLY A 160 20.70 4.49 -3.15
N GLN A 161 20.42 5.49 -4.00
CA GLN A 161 21.01 6.84 -3.89
C GLN A 161 20.22 7.82 -3.02
N THR A 162 18.94 7.52 -2.75
CA THR A 162 18.08 8.39 -1.92
C THR A 162 17.51 7.53 -0.81
N GLY A 163 17.79 7.92 0.44
CA GLY A 163 17.12 7.35 1.60
C GLY A 163 15.92 8.21 1.99
N ASP A 164 14.90 7.58 2.54
CA ASP A 164 13.79 8.26 3.17
C ASP A 164 13.23 7.39 4.32
N TYR A 165 12.29 7.93 5.09
CA TYR A 165 11.61 7.20 6.14
C TYR A 165 10.65 6.16 5.56
N GLY A 166 10.50 5.01 6.24
CA GLY A 166 9.70 3.89 5.77
C GLY A 166 8.25 4.27 5.43
N GLN A 167 7.61 5.16 6.22
CA GLN A 167 6.26 5.63 5.92
C GLN A 167 6.17 6.48 4.65
N ASN A 168 7.22 7.22 4.30
CA ASN A 168 7.25 8.05 3.09
C ASN A 168 7.39 7.15 1.86
N LEU A 169 8.34 6.22 1.89
CA LEU A 169 8.53 5.23 0.82
C LEU A 169 7.27 4.38 0.61
N TRP A 170 6.59 4.01 1.69
CA TRP A 170 5.33 3.30 1.62
C TRP A 170 4.23 4.14 0.94
N ALA A 171 4.04 5.39 1.38
CA ALA A 171 3.03 6.28 0.82
C ALA A 171 3.26 6.51 -0.69
N GLU A 172 4.50 6.76 -1.10
CA GLU A 172 4.86 6.91 -2.52
C GLU A 172 4.53 5.66 -3.35
N ARG A 173 4.82 4.47 -2.82
CA ARG A 173 4.48 3.20 -3.50
C ARG A 173 2.98 3.03 -3.65
N VAL A 174 2.21 3.30 -2.60
CA VAL A 174 0.74 3.20 -2.61
C VAL A 174 0.13 4.20 -3.58
N VAL A 175 0.55 5.46 -3.54
CA VAL A 175 0.10 6.51 -4.48
C VAL A 175 0.43 6.12 -5.91
N LYS A 176 1.68 5.72 -6.18
CA LYS A 176 2.11 5.30 -7.52
C LYS A 176 1.29 4.11 -8.03
N LEU A 177 1.00 3.14 -7.15
CA LEU A 177 0.19 1.98 -7.46
C LEU A 177 -1.25 2.39 -7.79
N ALA A 178 -1.88 3.22 -6.98
CA ALA A 178 -3.24 3.72 -7.21
C ALA A 178 -3.35 4.55 -8.51
N LEU A 179 -2.40 5.45 -8.76
CA LEU A 179 -2.37 6.24 -9.98
C LEU A 179 -2.13 5.38 -11.23
N SER A 180 -1.29 4.35 -11.14
CA SER A 180 -1.07 3.42 -12.25
C SER A 180 -2.32 2.64 -12.66
N MET A 181 -3.31 2.57 -11.76
CA MET A 181 -4.61 1.95 -11.96
C MET A 181 -5.69 2.92 -12.45
N GLY A 182 -5.32 4.19 -12.68
CA GLY A 182 -6.25 5.23 -13.09
C GLY A 182 -7.10 5.80 -11.96
N ASP A 183 -6.78 5.52 -10.69
CA ASP A 183 -7.48 6.14 -9.55
C ASP A 183 -7.00 7.58 -9.30
N ALA A 184 -7.10 8.44 -10.30
CA ALA A 184 -6.67 9.84 -10.21
C ALA A 184 -7.56 10.67 -9.27
N ASN A 185 -8.79 10.22 -9.01
CA ASN A 185 -9.77 10.93 -8.19
C ASN A 185 -9.74 10.52 -6.70
N GLY A 186 -8.81 9.65 -6.29
CA GLY A 186 -8.66 9.28 -4.89
C GLY A 186 -9.76 8.39 -4.33
N PHE A 187 -10.46 7.60 -5.15
CA PHE A 187 -11.56 6.74 -4.67
C PHE A 187 -11.10 5.66 -3.68
N LEU A 188 -9.80 5.36 -3.65
CA LEU A 188 -9.22 4.32 -2.79
C LEU A 188 -8.46 4.91 -1.58
N ILE A 189 -8.51 6.24 -1.39
CA ILE A 189 -7.89 6.90 -0.23
C ILE A 189 -8.49 6.37 1.07
N ASP A 190 -9.82 6.24 1.14
CA ASP A 190 -10.49 5.69 2.32
C ASP A 190 -9.99 4.28 2.65
N ASP A 191 -9.89 3.40 1.65
CA ASP A 191 -9.38 2.04 1.83
C ASP A 191 -7.94 2.04 2.37
N VAL A 192 -7.09 2.97 1.92
CA VAL A 192 -5.72 3.13 2.40
C VAL A 192 -5.69 3.65 3.84
N LEU A 193 -6.50 4.66 4.18
CA LEU A 193 -6.59 5.23 5.52
C LEU A 193 -7.03 4.20 6.58
N HIS A 194 -7.84 3.20 6.19
CA HIS A 194 -8.21 2.09 7.07
C HIS A 194 -7.05 1.15 7.39
N GLN A 195 -6.00 1.14 6.57
CA GLN A 195 -4.86 0.23 6.69
C GLN A 195 -3.63 0.90 7.33
N ILE A 196 -3.67 2.21 7.51
CA ILE A 196 -2.61 2.95 8.18
C ILE A 196 -2.55 2.52 9.65
N PRO A 197 -1.36 2.15 10.17
CA PRO A 197 -1.23 1.85 11.60
C PRO A 197 -1.61 3.04 12.48
N ASP A 198 -2.27 2.76 13.60
CA ASP A 198 -2.79 3.79 14.53
C ASP A 198 -1.72 4.83 14.93
N LEU A 199 -0.48 4.39 15.10
CA LEU A 199 0.67 5.24 15.40
C LEU A 199 0.85 6.40 14.39
N LEU A 200 0.60 6.15 13.10
CA LEU A 200 0.65 7.18 12.07
C LEU A 200 -0.70 7.90 11.98
N LYS A 201 -1.81 7.18 12.17
CA LYS A 201 -3.18 7.70 12.11
C LYS A 201 -3.44 8.81 13.13
N ASP A 202 -2.88 8.71 14.32
CA ASP A 202 -2.94 9.73 15.39
C ASP A 202 -2.33 11.10 14.99
N HIS A 203 -1.63 11.15 13.85
CA HIS A 203 -1.01 12.37 13.32
C HIS A 203 -1.64 12.85 12.01
N LEU A 204 -2.65 12.15 11.51
CA LEU A 204 -3.34 12.46 10.25
C LEU A 204 -4.77 12.94 10.55
N THR A 205 -5.31 13.83 9.71
CA THR A 205 -6.71 14.26 9.81
C THR A 205 -7.70 13.21 9.29
N CYS A 206 -7.21 12.27 8.47
CA CYS A 206 -8.01 11.22 7.81
C CYS A 206 -9.14 11.77 6.90
N GLU A 207 -8.98 13.00 6.42
CA GLU A 207 -9.90 13.68 5.50
C GLU A 207 -9.03 14.23 4.37
N TYR A 208 -8.91 13.49 3.26
CA TYR A 208 -8.10 13.87 2.10
C TYR A 208 -8.88 13.56 0.83
N ASP A 209 -8.96 14.52 -0.09
CA ASP A 209 -9.72 14.37 -1.33
C ASP A 209 -8.82 13.94 -2.50
N THR A 210 -7.50 14.09 -2.36
CA THR A 210 -6.52 13.78 -3.41
C THR A 210 -5.33 13.00 -2.87
N TRP A 211 -4.66 12.25 -3.76
CA TRP A 211 -3.47 11.47 -3.39
C TRP A 211 -2.30 12.36 -2.98
N GLU A 212 -2.20 13.55 -3.58
CA GLU A 212 -1.18 14.55 -3.27
C GLU A 212 -1.33 15.07 -1.83
N GLU A 213 -2.56 15.38 -1.41
CA GLU A 213 -2.85 15.82 -0.04
C GLU A 213 -2.50 14.74 0.98
N LEU A 214 -2.87 13.48 0.71
CA LEU A 214 -2.52 12.36 1.58
C LEU A 214 -0.99 12.20 1.69
N LEU A 215 -0.28 12.26 0.56
CA LEU A 215 1.17 12.12 0.52
C LEU A 215 1.86 13.26 1.28
N GLU A 216 1.45 14.51 1.06
CA GLU A 216 1.97 15.69 1.77
C GLU A 216 1.72 15.56 3.28
N ALA A 217 0.52 15.14 3.68
CA ALA A 217 0.17 14.95 5.07
C ALA A 217 1.07 13.90 5.75
N ILE A 218 1.32 12.75 5.10
CA ILE A 218 2.22 11.71 5.62
C ILE A 218 3.65 12.23 5.74
N GLN A 219 4.14 12.94 4.72
CA GLN A 219 5.51 13.51 4.72
C GLN A 219 5.68 14.62 5.77
N SER A 220 4.61 15.32 6.12
CA SER A 220 4.63 16.37 7.13
C SER A 220 4.78 15.85 8.57
N VAL A 221 4.51 14.56 8.80
CA VAL A 221 4.55 13.97 10.14
C VAL A 221 5.99 13.96 10.67
N PRO A 222 6.29 14.62 11.80
CA PRO A 222 7.65 14.69 12.30
C PRO A 222 8.21 13.31 12.67
N ALA A 223 9.31 12.89 12.05
CA ALA A 223 9.95 11.60 12.30
C ALA A 223 10.31 11.36 13.78
N ASN A 224 10.61 12.43 14.53
CA ASN A 224 10.90 12.33 15.96
C ASN A 224 9.69 11.90 16.81
N LYS A 225 8.47 12.27 16.40
CA LYS A 225 7.23 11.85 17.07
C LYS A 225 6.95 10.37 16.79
N LEU A 226 7.07 9.97 15.53
CA LEU A 226 6.91 8.59 15.10
C LEU A 226 7.89 7.64 15.80
N ARG A 227 9.18 8.00 15.85
CA ARG A 227 10.18 7.20 16.55
C ARG A 227 9.87 7.05 18.04
N ARG A 228 9.46 8.13 18.72
CA ARG A 228 9.07 8.08 20.13
C ARG A 228 7.87 7.18 20.35
N GLY A 229 6.81 7.34 19.56
CA GLY A 229 5.61 6.51 19.70
C GLY A 229 5.90 5.03 19.40
N GLN A 230 6.81 4.75 18.46
CA GLN A 230 7.29 3.38 18.21
C GLN A 230 8.05 2.79 19.42
N GLU A 231 8.95 3.56 20.05
CA GLU A 231 9.65 3.15 21.26
C GLU A 231 8.69 2.87 22.42
N GLU A 232 7.69 3.73 22.61
CA GLU A 232 6.63 3.57 23.62
C GLU A 232 5.81 2.31 23.36
N LEU A 233 5.39 2.06 22.12
CA LEU A 233 4.64 0.87 21.72
C LEU A 233 5.46 -0.42 21.94
N MET A 234 6.75 -0.43 21.62
CA MET A 234 7.61 -1.59 21.88
C MET A 234 7.79 -1.85 23.38
N LYS A 235 7.92 -0.78 24.17
CA LYS A 235 8.00 -0.87 25.64
C LYS A 235 6.71 -1.45 26.22
N GLU A 236 5.56 -1.01 25.73
CA GLU A 236 4.26 -1.56 26.10
C GLU A 236 4.14 -3.04 25.74
N ARG A 237 4.48 -3.42 24.50
CA ARG A 237 4.47 -4.83 24.08
C ARG A 237 5.35 -5.72 24.95
N THR A 238 6.51 -5.21 25.36
CA THR A 238 7.43 -5.90 26.27
C THR A 238 6.82 -6.06 27.66
N ARG A 239 6.16 -5.01 28.17
CA ARG A 239 5.43 -5.05 29.45
C ARG A 239 4.31 -6.09 29.41
N ASP A 240 3.49 -6.10 28.36
CA ASP A 240 2.39 -7.05 28.21
C ASP A 240 2.90 -8.50 28.07
N ALA A 241 3.98 -8.71 27.33
CA ALA A 241 4.62 -10.04 27.24
C ALA A 241 5.14 -10.52 28.61
N ALA A 242 5.73 -9.63 29.42
CA ALA A 242 6.18 -9.97 30.77
C ALA A 242 5.00 -10.30 31.70
N VAL A 243 3.89 -9.55 31.60
CA VAL A 243 2.65 -9.83 32.36
C VAL A 243 2.06 -11.18 31.96
N ALA A 244 1.97 -11.47 30.65
CA ALA A 244 1.47 -12.75 30.15
C ALA A 244 2.35 -13.93 30.62
N SER A 245 3.67 -13.75 30.61
CA SER A 245 4.63 -14.75 31.11
C SER A 245 4.43 -15.03 32.60
N LEU A 246 4.24 -13.98 33.41
CA LEU A 246 3.97 -14.12 34.85
C LEU A 246 2.63 -14.83 35.13
N GLN A 247 1.58 -14.51 34.37
CA GLN A 247 0.28 -15.18 34.46
C GLN A 247 0.40 -16.67 34.11
N GLN A 248 1.16 -16.99 33.05
CA GLN A 248 1.42 -18.38 32.67
C GLN A 248 2.20 -19.14 33.76
N GLN A 249 3.18 -18.49 34.40
CA GLN A 249 3.92 -19.06 35.51
C GLN A 249 3.00 -19.36 36.70
N PHE A 250 2.11 -18.42 37.05
CA PHE A 250 1.14 -18.60 38.13
C PHE A 250 0.22 -19.80 37.87
N LEU A 251 -0.32 -19.92 36.65
CA LEU A 251 -1.16 -21.06 36.24
C LEU A 251 -0.43 -22.40 36.37
N ARG A 252 0.86 -22.47 36.03
CA ARG A 252 1.67 -23.70 36.19
C ARG A 252 1.91 -24.06 37.64
N MET A 253 2.03 -23.08 38.55
CA MET A 253 2.19 -23.37 39.97
C MET A 253 0.87 -23.81 40.63
N SER A 254 -0.27 -23.29 40.19
CA SER A 254 -1.58 -23.64 40.77
C SER A 254 -2.07 -25.05 40.43
N THR A 255 -1.65 -25.65 39.30
CA THR A 255 -2.02 -27.03 38.92
C THR A 255 -1.25 -28.12 39.68
N HIS A 256 -0.28 -27.73 40.52
CA HIS A 256 0.45 -28.63 41.40
C HIS A 256 -0.01 -28.49 42.85
N SER A 257 -1.30 -28.29 43.09
CA SER A 257 -1.86 -28.74 44.37
C SER A 257 -1.92 -30.26 44.34
N PRO A 258 -1.01 -31.00 45.01
CA PRO A 258 -1.25 -32.41 45.22
C PRO A 258 -2.57 -32.47 45.96
N ALA A 259 -3.61 -33.01 45.33
CA ALA A 259 -4.71 -33.57 46.08
C ALA A 259 -4.05 -34.61 46.98
N THR A 260 -3.81 -34.23 48.23
CA THR A 260 -3.47 -35.15 49.29
C THR A 260 -4.68 -36.06 49.36
N SER A 261 -4.63 -37.13 48.57
CA SER A 261 -5.56 -38.24 48.62
C SER A 261 -5.35 -38.80 50.00
N VAL A 262 -6.14 -38.31 50.95
CA VAL A 262 -6.33 -38.92 52.26
C VAL A 262 -6.95 -40.26 51.92
N ARG A 263 -6.05 -41.24 51.73
CA ARG A 263 -6.36 -42.65 51.60
C ARG A 263 -7.04 -43.04 52.91
N ALA A 264 -8.37 -42.99 52.91
CA ALA A 264 -9.17 -43.60 53.94
C ALA A 264 -8.79 -45.09 53.99
N PRO A 265 -8.53 -45.66 55.19
CA PRO A 265 -8.18 -47.07 55.32
C PRO A 265 -9.33 -47.94 54.79
N SER A 266 -9.02 -48.76 53.80
CA SER A 266 -9.92 -49.77 53.23
C SER A 266 -10.45 -50.69 54.33
N ARG A 267 -11.76 -50.61 54.58
CA ARG A 267 -12.51 -51.69 55.22
C ARG A 267 -12.99 -52.62 54.10
N ILE A 268 -12.57 -53.87 54.18
CA ILE A 268 -12.93 -54.97 53.28
C ILE A 268 -14.44 -55.27 53.41
N PRO A 269 -15.18 -55.45 52.29
CA PRO A 269 -16.24 -56.45 52.22
C PRO A 269 -16.06 -57.37 51.01
N PRO A 270 -16.80 -58.50 50.96
CA PRO A 270 -16.32 -59.74 50.38
C PRO A 270 -16.54 -59.87 48.88
N THR A 271 -15.63 -60.63 48.29
CA THR A 271 -15.69 -61.30 46.99
C THR A 271 -17.06 -61.89 46.69
N MET A 272 -17.64 -61.49 45.55
CA MET A 272 -18.56 -62.31 44.78
C MET A 272 -17.91 -62.63 43.42
N PRO A 273 -17.87 -63.89 42.98
CA PRO A 273 -17.41 -64.28 41.66
C PRO A 273 -18.60 -64.36 40.69
N SER A 274 -18.51 -63.74 39.51
CA SER A 274 -19.27 -64.13 38.29
C SER A 274 -18.68 -63.42 37.08
N ILE A 275 -17.90 -64.13 36.25
CA ILE A 275 -18.23 -64.73 34.94
C ILE A 275 -18.16 -63.70 33.77
N PRO A 276 -17.36 -64.00 32.72
CA PRO A 276 -17.09 -63.09 31.62
C PRO A 276 -18.21 -63.13 30.57
N SER A 277 -18.54 -61.97 30.00
CA SER A 277 -19.30 -61.89 28.75
C SER A 277 -18.47 -61.14 27.72
N ASN A 278 -17.91 -61.91 26.79
CA ASN A 278 -17.36 -61.41 25.53
C ASN A 278 -18.51 -60.82 24.70
N SER A 279 -18.33 -59.60 24.21
CA SER A 279 -18.89 -59.21 22.92
C SER A 279 -17.97 -58.20 22.23
N PRO A 280 -17.49 -58.52 21.01
CA PRO A 280 -16.69 -57.63 20.19
C PRO A 280 -17.61 -56.75 19.35
N GLY A 281 -17.24 -55.48 19.12
CA GLY A 281 -17.88 -54.74 18.06
C GLY A 281 -17.70 -53.24 18.09
N MET A 282 -17.00 -52.79 17.05
CA MET A 282 -17.24 -51.56 16.30
C MET A 282 -16.37 -50.36 16.65
N SER A 283 -15.29 -50.29 15.88
CA SER A 283 -14.61 -49.09 15.42
C SER A 283 -15.59 -47.94 15.20
N SER A 284 -15.44 -46.85 15.95
CA SER A 284 -16.08 -45.58 15.65
C SER A 284 -15.04 -44.56 15.21
N VAL A 285 -15.20 -44.24 13.94
CA VAL A 285 -14.73 -43.09 13.16
C VAL A 285 -14.35 -41.87 13.99
N THR A 286 -13.12 -41.41 13.80
CA THR A 286 -12.60 -40.11 14.23
C THR A 286 -13.35 -39.00 13.49
N SER A 287 -14.27 -38.32 14.16
CA SER A 287 -14.85 -37.06 13.68
C SER A 287 -14.08 -35.90 14.31
N VAL A 288 -13.29 -35.20 13.50
CA VAL A 288 -12.64 -33.93 13.84
C VAL A 288 -13.71 -32.85 13.78
N ALA A 289 -14.20 -32.41 14.94
CA ALA A 289 -15.03 -31.22 15.06
C ALA A 289 -14.14 -30.06 15.51
N THR A 290 -13.70 -29.24 14.56
CA THR A 290 -13.08 -27.94 14.81
C THR A 290 -14.16 -26.97 15.27
N VAL A 291 -14.25 -26.73 16.58
CA VAL A 291 -15.07 -25.64 17.14
C VAL A 291 -14.27 -24.34 17.02
N ARG A 292 -14.69 -23.47 16.09
CA ARG A 292 -14.32 -22.04 16.10
C ARG A 292 -15.12 -21.37 17.22
N GLN A 293 -14.46 -21.00 18.31
CA GLN A 293 -14.99 -20.02 19.26
C GLN A 293 -14.76 -18.61 18.70
N THR A 294 -15.86 -17.94 18.35
CA THR A 294 -15.90 -16.49 18.16
C THR A 294 -16.11 -15.85 19.54
N ALA A 295 -15.06 -15.26 20.10
CA ALA A 295 -15.19 -14.36 21.23
C ALA A 295 -15.69 -13.01 20.72
N SER A 296 -17.00 -12.76 20.88
CA SER A 296 -17.59 -11.44 20.77
C SER A 296 -17.45 -10.76 22.13
N SER A 297 -16.47 -9.87 22.26
CA SER A 297 -16.33 -8.99 23.42
C SER A 297 -17.05 -7.69 23.13
N HIS A 298 -18.29 -7.64 23.58
CA HIS A 298 -19.08 -6.44 23.78
C HIS A 298 -18.52 -5.70 25.02
N TRP A 299 -18.13 -4.44 24.88
CA TRP A 299 -17.91 -3.53 26.00
C TRP A 299 -18.80 -2.27 25.80
N PRO A 300 -19.22 -1.63 26.90
CA PRO A 300 -20.32 -0.68 26.98
C PRO A 300 -19.98 0.72 26.46
#